data_AF-A0A1Y2HF32-F1
#
_entry.id   AF-A0A1Y2HF32-F1
#
_cell.length_a   1.000
_cell.length_b   1.000
_cell.length_c   1.000
_cell.angle_alpha   90.00
_cell.angle_beta   90.00
_cell.angle_gamma   90.00
#
_symmetry.space_group_name_H-M   'P 1'
#
loop_
_entity.id
_entity.type
_entity.pdbx_description
1 polymer ?
#
loop_
_entity_poly.entity_id
_entity_poly.type
_entity_poly.pdbx_seq_one_letter_code
_entity_poly.pdbx_strand_id
1 'polypeptide(L)'
;MPVVIRLRTRDGQLRAQLDSLALDVSHLWALAAQLTGKPNSEFALVAANGSNAQLPKSGYTLQALGLTHGDLLRVDYAPAPAPAPAPPSTSTPADPTFSLSPASVKQDPLDAHLASLPALIKRPRDTNFCRHGDKGMCDYCSPLEPYNPTYLEQHKIKHLAFHSYLRKLTSSATRQSGATPVQPLTPLSLKVQVPCANAHANWPEGICSKCQPSAVTLARQVWRMVDHVEFEGPHVVEAVLSGWRASGVQRIAYMYGKYAHYPTVPLGIKAVVCAVWEPPQASAADGIMLTYVEGTDAEGHEQVAAKQALEAADRAAALVGLVRVGILFTDLTDSGAGTGAVKYKRHADSYYLTGPEVRLAAHLQAMHPQPTPQSTTGHFGSRFVTCVISGNKAGGIEIEAWQVSEQAVALAQADLIDACTVPDMLVLKPADHTRYVPDVLYQHINEYGTKAMHRADPAFPVDYLLVNVTHGFPTDADKVMFPGTGTYPMANREALGEVQTPEVLARDVYKGRAADKVNVSFALWEHVVRIGVVGEEHLKEMARAIVELGGVGLGQTQGWAMLAEVLPPPMDAGTGGGARGTGMSAASASGGGASAAAAKAWDCPHCTFRNAAGTTDCEMCGLPKQ
;
A
#
# COMPACT_ATOMS: atom_id res chain seq x y z
N MET A 1 -68.23 -36.31 5.26
CA MET A 1 -67.73 -35.38 6.31
C MET A 1 -66.25 -35.19 6.07
N PRO A 2 -65.71 -33.97 6.18
CA PRO A 2 -64.29 -33.73 5.96
C PRO A 2 -63.46 -34.56 6.93
N VAL A 3 -62.40 -35.16 6.41
CA VAL A 3 -61.52 -36.08 7.11
C VAL A 3 -60.15 -35.45 7.24
N VAL A 4 -59.55 -35.55 8.42
CA VAL A 4 -58.22 -35.00 8.70
C VAL A 4 -57.25 -36.15 8.89
N ILE A 5 -56.17 -36.16 8.11
CA ILE A 5 -55.02 -37.06 8.28
C ILE A 5 -53.85 -36.22 8.79
N ARG A 6 -53.17 -36.69 9.84
CA ARG A 6 -52.01 -36.02 10.41
C ARG A 6 -50.74 -36.52 9.71
N LEU A 7 -49.89 -35.61 9.27
CA LEU A 7 -48.60 -35.91 8.65
C LEU A 7 -47.49 -35.51 9.63
N ARG A 8 -46.67 -36.47 10.06
CA ARG A 8 -45.47 -36.22 10.86
C ARG A 8 -44.27 -36.10 9.94
N THR A 9 -43.73 -34.89 9.82
CA THR A 9 -42.45 -34.61 9.16
C THR A 9 -41.35 -34.52 10.22
N ARG A 10 -40.09 -34.29 9.79
CA ARG A 10 -39.00 -33.98 10.74
C ARG A 10 -39.15 -32.57 11.34
N ASP A 11 -39.79 -31.67 10.59
CA ASP A 11 -39.93 -30.25 10.94
C ASP A 11 -41.20 -29.96 11.77
N GLY A 12 -42.10 -30.94 11.93
CA GLY A 12 -43.30 -30.80 12.75
C GLY A 12 -44.44 -31.75 12.38
N GLN A 13 -45.65 -31.45 12.87
CA GLN A 13 -46.87 -32.14 12.47
C GLN A 13 -47.76 -31.21 11.64
N LEU A 14 -48.16 -31.70 10.47
CA LEU A 14 -49.06 -31.02 9.54
C LEU A 14 -50.41 -31.75 9.50
N ARG A 15 -51.47 -31.05 9.10
CA ARG A 15 -52.82 -31.61 8.99
C ARG A 15 -53.29 -31.54 7.53
N ALA A 16 -53.47 -32.70 6.91
CA ALA A 16 -54.02 -32.84 5.58
C ALA A 16 -55.55 -33.01 5.69
N GLN A 17 -56.29 -32.02 5.21
CA GLN A 17 -57.75 -32.05 5.22
C GLN A 17 -58.28 -32.53 3.86
N LEU A 18 -59.10 -33.56 3.88
CA LEU A 18 -59.66 -34.25 2.72
C LEU A 18 -61.18 -34.22 2.79
N ASP A 19 -61.84 -34.19 1.64
CA ASP A 19 -63.31 -34.12 1.60
C ASP A 19 -63.99 -35.45 1.96
N SER A 20 -63.34 -36.58 1.64
CA SER A 20 -63.85 -37.93 1.87
C SER A 20 -62.73 -39.00 1.86
N LEU A 21 -62.90 -40.10 2.59
CA LEU A 21 -62.04 -41.30 2.53
C LEU A 21 -62.27 -42.17 1.28
N ALA A 22 -63.29 -41.85 0.48
CA ALA A 22 -63.55 -42.49 -0.81
C ALA A 22 -62.61 -42.00 -1.94
N LEU A 23 -61.84 -40.94 -1.68
CA LEU A 23 -60.85 -40.42 -2.63
C LEU A 23 -59.70 -41.40 -2.83
N ASP A 24 -59.11 -41.36 -4.03
CA ASP A 24 -57.88 -42.08 -4.33
C ASP A 24 -56.71 -41.51 -3.52
N VAL A 25 -55.79 -42.38 -3.12
CA VAL A 25 -54.60 -42.03 -2.34
C VAL A 25 -53.74 -40.95 -3.01
N SER A 26 -53.77 -40.83 -4.34
CA SER A 26 -53.08 -39.76 -5.08
C SER A 26 -53.44 -38.35 -4.62
N HIS A 27 -54.68 -38.11 -4.16
CA HIS A 27 -55.09 -36.82 -3.60
C HIS A 27 -54.34 -36.50 -2.30
N LEU A 28 -54.13 -37.51 -1.44
CA LEU A 28 -53.34 -37.36 -0.22
C LEU A 28 -51.86 -37.10 -0.53
N TRP A 29 -51.32 -37.74 -1.57
CA TRP A 29 -49.96 -37.47 -2.05
C TRP A 29 -49.80 -36.04 -2.56
N ALA A 30 -50.72 -35.56 -3.40
CA ALA A 30 -50.70 -34.18 -3.90
C ALA A 30 -50.77 -33.16 -2.76
N LEU A 31 -51.65 -33.39 -1.78
CA LEU A 31 -51.80 -32.53 -0.61
C LEU A 31 -50.55 -32.58 0.30
N ALA A 32 -49.93 -33.74 0.47
CA ALA A 32 -48.67 -33.88 1.20
C ALA A 32 -47.52 -33.15 0.50
N ALA A 33 -47.43 -33.20 -0.83
CA ALA A 33 -46.43 -32.43 -1.59
C ALA A 33 -46.60 -30.92 -1.42
N GLN A 34 -47.85 -30.43 -1.49
CA GLN A 34 -48.15 -29.02 -1.28
C GLN A 34 -47.80 -28.58 0.15
N LEU A 35 -48.15 -29.36 1.16
CA LEU A 35 -47.90 -29.04 2.57
C LEU A 35 -46.42 -29.14 2.96
N THR A 36 -45.63 -29.97 2.27
CA THR A 36 -44.21 -30.18 2.58
C THR A 36 -43.26 -29.41 1.66
N GLY A 37 -43.76 -28.80 0.58
CA GLY A 37 -42.95 -28.10 -0.42
C GLY A 37 -42.00 -29.02 -1.19
N LYS A 38 -42.25 -30.33 -1.20
CA LYS A 38 -41.42 -31.35 -1.86
C LYS A 38 -42.21 -32.05 -2.96
N PRO A 39 -41.59 -32.39 -4.11
CA PRO A 39 -42.27 -33.16 -5.14
C PRO A 39 -42.54 -34.60 -4.69
N ASN A 40 -43.60 -35.23 -5.23
CA ASN A 40 -44.01 -36.61 -4.92
C ASN A 40 -42.92 -37.69 -5.17
N SER A 41 -41.82 -37.33 -5.84
CA SER A 41 -40.65 -38.19 -6.07
C SER A 41 -39.63 -38.16 -4.92
N GLU A 42 -39.69 -37.17 -4.03
CA GLU A 42 -38.66 -36.93 -3.00
C GLU A 42 -39.06 -37.35 -1.58
N PHE A 43 -40.30 -37.81 -1.39
CA PHE A 43 -40.77 -38.30 -0.09
C PHE A 43 -41.61 -39.57 -0.24
N ALA A 44 -41.76 -40.29 0.87
CA ALA A 44 -42.59 -41.47 1.04
C ALA A 44 -43.58 -41.25 2.18
N LEU A 45 -44.85 -41.61 1.98
CA LEU A 45 -45.83 -41.68 3.07
C LEU A 45 -45.81 -43.09 3.66
N VAL A 46 -45.59 -43.19 4.97
CA VAL A 46 -45.50 -44.46 5.71
C VAL A 46 -46.52 -44.45 6.84
N ALA A 47 -47.26 -45.54 7.00
CA ALA A 47 -48.23 -45.66 8.09
C ALA A 47 -47.52 -45.79 9.45
N ALA A 48 -47.99 -45.09 10.49
CA ALA A 48 -47.33 -45.10 11.81
C ALA A 48 -47.66 -46.33 12.67
N ASN A 49 -48.43 -47.29 12.15
CA ASN A 49 -49.00 -48.44 12.87
C ASN A 49 -48.05 -49.65 12.98
N GLY A 50 -46.73 -49.42 13.04
CA GLY A 50 -45.72 -50.45 13.33
C GLY A 50 -45.30 -51.31 12.14
N SER A 51 -46.06 -51.30 11.03
CA SER A 51 -45.56 -51.74 9.73
C SER A 51 -44.91 -50.53 9.05
N ASN A 52 -43.60 -50.54 8.81
CA ASN A 52 -42.92 -49.52 7.99
C ASN A 52 -43.33 -49.64 6.50
N ALA A 53 -44.59 -49.93 6.20
CA ALA A 53 -45.13 -50.12 4.88
C ALA A 53 -45.42 -48.76 4.23
N GLN A 54 -44.79 -48.53 3.08
CA GLN A 54 -45.02 -47.34 2.27
C GLN A 54 -46.39 -47.43 1.59
N LEU A 55 -47.15 -46.34 1.61
CA LEU A 55 -48.43 -46.27 0.92
C LEU A 55 -48.23 -46.28 -0.60
N PRO A 56 -49.11 -46.92 -1.39
CA PRO A 56 -49.10 -46.80 -2.85
C PRO A 56 -49.37 -45.35 -3.27
N LYS A 57 -48.85 -44.95 -4.43
CA LYS A 57 -48.98 -43.57 -4.95
C LYS A 57 -50.32 -43.27 -5.62
N SER A 58 -51.02 -44.30 -6.09
CA SER A 58 -52.36 -44.22 -6.71
C SER A 58 -53.00 -45.61 -6.78
N GLY A 59 -54.28 -45.67 -7.15
CA GLY A 59 -54.99 -46.91 -7.48
C GLY A 59 -55.73 -47.57 -6.30
N TYR A 60 -55.76 -46.92 -5.14
CA TYR A 60 -56.45 -47.39 -3.95
C TYR A 60 -57.15 -46.21 -3.27
N THR A 61 -58.37 -46.43 -2.79
CA THR A 61 -59.05 -45.45 -1.96
C THR A 61 -58.42 -45.41 -0.57
N LEU A 62 -58.47 -44.26 0.10
CA LEU A 62 -57.94 -44.12 1.46
C LEU A 62 -58.60 -45.10 2.45
N GLN A 63 -59.90 -45.39 2.25
CA GLN A 63 -60.62 -46.40 3.02
C GLN A 63 -60.11 -47.83 2.75
N ALA A 64 -59.77 -48.17 1.50
CA ALA A 64 -59.21 -49.49 1.15
C ALA A 64 -57.79 -49.70 1.74
N LEU A 65 -57.08 -48.60 2.00
CA LEU A 65 -55.79 -48.61 2.72
C LEU A 65 -55.95 -48.65 4.25
N GLY A 66 -57.19 -48.74 4.76
CA GLY A 66 -57.47 -48.81 6.18
C GLY A 66 -57.30 -47.49 6.93
N LEU A 67 -57.24 -46.35 6.23
CA LEU A 67 -57.08 -45.04 6.85
C LEU A 67 -58.40 -44.51 7.40
N THR A 68 -58.35 -43.94 8.59
CA THR A 68 -59.47 -43.36 9.31
C THR A 68 -59.20 -41.91 9.71
N HIS A 69 -60.24 -41.20 10.13
CA HIS A 69 -60.11 -39.82 10.59
C HIS A 69 -59.18 -39.73 11.82
N GLY A 70 -58.14 -38.91 11.71
CA GLY A 70 -57.16 -38.68 12.77
C GLY A 70 -55.90 -39.55 12.67
N ASP A 71 -55.79 -40.43 11.68
CA ASP A 71 -54.60 -41.26 11.50
C ASP A 71 -53.34 -40.43 11.27
N LEU A 72 -52.22 -40.96 11.78
CA LEU A 72 -50.90 -40.33 11.69
C LEU A 72 -50.05 -41.09 10.67
N LEU A 73 -49.60 -40.38 9.64
CA LEU A 73 -48.64 -40.88 8.65
C LEU A 73 -47.29 -40.19 8.86
N ARG A 74 -46.20 -40.95 8.73
CA ARG A 74 -44.84 -40.40 8.70
C ARG A 74 -44.47 -40.04 7.27
N VAL A 75 -43.90 -38.85 7.08
CA VAL A 75 -43.34 -38.43 5.80
C VAL A 75 -41.84 -38.67 5.84
N ASP A 76 -41.38 -39.71 5.13
CA ASP A 76 -39.98 -40.08 5.04
C ASP A 76 -39.37 -39.52 3.75
N TYR A 77 -38.45 -38.58 3.88
CA TYR A 77 -37.61 -38.09 2.79
C TYR A 77 -36.14 -38.26 3.16
N ALA A 78 -35.29 -38.52 2.16
CA ALA A 78 -33.85 -38.46 2.34
C ALA A 78 -33.49 -37.04 2.82
N PRO A 79 -32.56 -36.88 3.78
CA PRO A 79 -32.10 -35.56 4.15
C PRO A 79 -31.61 -34.85 2.88
N ALA A 80 -32.11 -33.64 2.62
CA ALA A 80 -31.29 -32.70 1.86
C ALA A 80 -29.94 -32.64 2.58
N PRO A 81 -28.80 -32.69 1.87
CA PRO A 81 -27.50 -32.59 2.54
C PRO A 81 -27.56 -31.37 3.45
N ALA A 82 -27.48 -31.62 4.76
CA ALA A 82 -27.39 -30.55 5.72
C ALA A 82 -26.18 -29.69 5.28
N PRO A 83 -26.30 -28.36 5.23
CA PRO A 83 -25.10 -27.55 5.10
C PRO A 83 -24.20 -27.95 6.26
N ALA A 84 -23.03 -28.51 5.94
CA ALA A 84 -22.00 -28.71 6.92
C ALA A 84 -21.80 -27.37 7.66
N PRO A 85 -21.59 -27.36 8.98
CA PRO A 85 -21.07 -26.16 9.61
C PRO A 85 -19.81 -25.79 8.85
N ALA A 86 -19.87 -24.65 8.15
CA ALA A 86 -18.77 -24.22 7.32
C ALA A 86 -17.54 -24.13 8.24
N PRO A 87 -16.42 -24.78 7.91
CA PRO A 87 -15.15 -24.27 8.40
C PRO A 87 -15.07 -22.80 7.94
N PRO A 88 -14.31 -21.93 8.62
CA PRO A 88 -14.03 -20.59 8.09
C PRO A 88 -13.31 -20.75 6.75
N SER A 89 -14.08 -20.80 5.68
CA SER A 89 -13.65 -20.93 4.31
C SER A 89 -13.45 -19.53 3.78
N THR A 90 -12.26 -18.99 3.96
CA THR A 90 -11.76 -17.80 3.25
C THR A 90 -11.48 -18.07 1.76
N SER A 91 -12.11 -19.08 1.16
CA SER A 91 -11.96 -19.38 -0.27
C SER A 91 -13.03 -18.67 -1.08
N THR A 92 -12.76 -17.42 -1.42
CA THR A 92 -13.42 -16.71 -2.53
C THR A 92 -13.13 -17.48 -3.83
N PRO A 93 -14.10 -17.71 -4.73
CA PRO A 93 -13.78 -18.20 -6.06
C PRO A 93 -12.87 -17.18 -6.76
N ALA A 94 -11.74 -17.65 -7.29
CA ALA A 94 -10.80 -16.84 -8.05
C ALA A 94 -11.43 -16.38 -9.38
N ASP A 95 -11.13 -15.14 -9.78
CA ASP A 95 -11.42 -14.63 -11.12
C ASP A 95 -10.83 -15.55 -12.20
N PRO A 96 -11.53 -15.81 -13.34
CA PRO A 96 -10.98 -16.57 -14.46
C PRO A 96 -10.03 -15.73 -15.34
N THR A 97 -9.53 -14.58 -14.86
CA THR A 97 -8.45 -13.87 -15.53
C THR A 97 -7.14 -14.62 -15.31
N PHE A 98 -6.83 -15.51 -16.27
CA PHE A 98 -5.57 -16.26 -16.38
C PHE A 98 -5.09 -16.89 -15.07
N SER A 99 -5.44 -18.16 -14.85
CA SER A 99 -4.63 -19.03 -13.98
C SER A 99 -3.25 -19.18 -14.63
N LEU A 100 -2.35 -18.24 -14.35
CA LEU A 100 -0.95 -18.36 -14.73
C LEU A 100 -0.40 -19.63 -14.07
N SER A 101 0.32 -20.45 -14.84
CA SER A 101 1.02 -21.56 -14.23
C SER A 101 2.02 -21.00 -13.21
N PRO A 102 2.15 -21.58 -12.01
CA PRO A 102 3.07 -21.06 -11.00
C PRO A 102 4.52 -20.93 -11.50
N ALA A 103 4.89 -21.72 -12.51
CA ALA A 103 6.19 -21.72 -13.15
C ALA A 103 6.46 -20.51 -14.06
N SER A 104 5.44 -19.77 -14.51
CA SER A 104 5.64 -18.59 -15.38
C SER A 104 5.88 -17.29 -14.61
N VAL A 105 5.64 -17.28 -13.29
CA VAL A 105 5.80 -16.09 -12.46
C VAL A 105 7.27 -15.88 -12.10
N LYS A 106 7.87 -14.79 -12.58
CA LYS A 106 9.23 -14.40 -12.20
C LYS A 106 9.23 -13.81 -10.79
N GLN A 107 9.61 -14.63 -9.82
CA GLN A 107 9.72 -14.23 -8.42
C GLN A 107 10.91 -13.29 -8.18
N ASP A 108 10.74 -12.35 -7.24
CA ASP A 108 11.82 -11.47 -6.77
C ASP A 108 12.96 -12.29 -6.11
N PRO A 109 14.23 -12.02 -6.44
CA PRO A 109 15.38 -12.68 -5.79
C PRO A 109 15.36 -12.64 -4.26
N LEU A 110 14.85 -11.55 -3.66
CA LEU A 110 14.70 -11.44 -2.21
C LEU A 110 13.72 -12.48 -1.66
N ASP A 111 12.59 -12.71 -2.33
CA ASP A 111 11.62 -13.70 -1.88
C ASP A 111 12.17 -15.12 -2.00
N ALA A 112 12.91 -15.41 -3.08
CA ALA A 112 13.59 -16.70 -3.25
C ALA A 112 14.63 -16.93 -2.13
N HIS A 113 15.40 -15.90 -1.78
CA HIS A 113 16.33 -15.93 -0.67
C HIS A 113 15.61 -16.19 0.67
N LEU A 114 14.55 -15.43 1.00
CA LEU A 114 13.79 -15.60 2.24
C LEU A 114 13.11 -16.98 2.34
N ALA A 115 12.63 -17.52 1.22
CA ALA A 115 12.07 -18.87 1.17
C ALA A 115 13.12 -19.94 1.50
N SER A 116 14.37 -19.74 1.08
CA SER A 116 15.49 -20.67 1.36
C SER A 116 15.99 -20.64 2.81
N LEU A 117 15.73 -19.58 3.58
CA LEU A 117 16.26 -19.45 4.93
C LEU A 117 15.62 -20.46 5.89
N PRO A 118 16.41 -21.09 6.80
CA PRO A 118 15.87 -21.89 7.88
C PRO A 118 15.20 -20.97 8.91
N ALA A 119 13.89 -20.82 8.84
CA ALA A 119 13.15 -19.82 9.62
C ALA A 119 12.77 -20.23 11.05
N LEU A 120 13.44 -21.24 11.60
CA LEU A 120 13.18 -21.65 12.98
C LEU A 120 13.98 -20.75 13.93
N ILE A 121 13.27 -20.15 14.88
CA ILE A 121 13.85 -19.27 15.89
C ILE A 121 14.49 -20.16 16.96
N LYS A 122 15.82 -20.14 17.05
CA LYS A 122 16.55 -20.92 18.05
C LYS A 122 16.27 -20.39 19.45
N ARG A 123 15.98 -21.31 20.38
CA ARG A 123 15.84 -20.98 21.80
C ARG A 123 17.05 -21.47 22.59
N PRO A 124 17.53 -20.69 23.58
CA PRO A 124 18.46 -21.22 24.56
C PRO A 124 17.77 -22.31 25.42
N ARG A 125 18.58 -23.15 26.08
CA ARG A 125 18.07 -24.11 27.06
C ARG A 125 17.42 -23.35 28.23
N ASP A 126 16.20 -23.72 28.57
CA ASP A 126 15.52 -23.19 29.75
C ASP A 126 16.13 -23.81 31.02
N THR A 127 16.61 -22.96 31.92
CA THR A 127 17.30 -23.40 33.14
C THR A 127 16.37 -24.05 34.16
N ASN A 128 15.07 -23.78 34.11
CA ASN A 128 14.07 -24.25 35.07
C ASN A 128 13.34 -25.50 34.58
N PHE A 129 13.04 -25.58 33.27
CA PHE A 129 12.15 -26.61 32.72
C PHE A 129 12.86 -27.68 31.88
N CYS A 130 14.07 -27.44 31.37
CA CYS A 130 14.79 -28.44 30.56
C CYS A 130 15.47 -29.52 31.43
N ARG A 131 14.94 -30.75 31.39
CA ARG A 131 15.44 -31.92 32.14
C ARG A 131 16.37 -32.86 31.37
N HIS A 132 16.93 -32.41 30.25
CA HIS A 132 17.88 -33.18 29.42
C HIS A 132 19.31 -32.64 29.54
N GLY A 133 20.32 -33.43 29.14
CA GLY A 133 21.71 -32.96 29.03
C GLY A 133 21.92 -31.93 27.91
N ASP A 134 23.14 -31.42 27.75
CA ASP A 134 23.45 -30.27 26.86
C ASP A 134 23.20 -30.51 25.37
N LYS A 135 23.17 -31.78 24.94
CA LYS A 135 22.86 -32.19 23.56
C LYS A 135 21.42 -32.65 23.36
N GLY A 136 20.61 -32.64 24.42
CA GLY A 136 19.19 -33.00 24.34
C GLY A 136 18.33 -31.84 23.86
N MET A 137 17.10 -32.14 23.44
CA MET A 137 16.09 -31.16 23.08
C MET A 137 14.74 -31.59 23.67
N CYS A 138 13.95 -30.64 24.16
CA CYS A 138 12.58 -30.84 24.62
C CYS A 138 11.70 -29.65 24.20
N ASP A 139 10.42 -29.68 24.53
CA ASP A 139 9.45 -28.66 24.15
C ASP A 139 9.76 -27.24 24.66
N TYR A 140 10.61 -27.11 25.68
CA TYR A 140 11.01 -25.81 26.24
C TYR A 140 12.20 -25.17 25.52
N CYS A 141 13.01 -25.95 24.78
CA CYS A 141 14.19 -25.47 24.06
C CYS A 141 14.18 -25.79 22.56
N SER A 142 13.15 -26.49 22.07
CA SER A 142 12.96 -26.73 20.64
C SER A 142 12.82 -25.40 19.89
N PRO A 143 13.37 -25.26 18.68
CA PRO A 143 13.21 -24.04 17.91
C PRO A 143 11.73 -23.68 17.67
N LEU A 144 11.40 -22.39 17.75
CA LEU A 144 10.04 -21.91 17.51
C LEU A 144 9.81 -21.65 16.02
N GLU A 145 8.56 -21.84 15.61
CA GLU A 145 8.08 -21.37 14.32
C GLU A 145 8.14 -19.83 14.24
N PRO A 146 8.38 -19.25 13.06
CA PRO A 146 8.52 -17.80 12.90
C PRO A 146 7.20 -17.04 13.12
N TYR A 147 6.07 -17.76 13.18
CA TYR A 147 4.74 -17.23 13.46
C TYR A 147 4.26 -17.52 14.89
N ASN A 148 5.16 -17.85 15.81
CA ASN A 148 4.83 -18.11 17.21
C ASN A 148 4.29 -16.84 17.91
N PRO A 149 3.07 -16.84 18.46
CA PRO A 149 2.44 -15.63 19.02
C PRO A 149 3.16 -15.10 20.26
N THR A 150 3.64 -15.99 21.14
CA THR A 150 4.35 -15.61 22.38
C THR A 150 5.67 -14.91 22.07
N TYR A 151 6.42 -15.39 21.08
CA TYR A 151 7.65 -14.73 20.65
C TYR A 151 7.38 -13.32 20.13
N LEU A 152 6.36 -13.16 19.27
CA LEU A 152 6.03 -11.86 18.68
C LEU A 152 5.61 -10.85 19.76
N GLU A 153 4.80 -11.29 20.73
CA GLU A 153 4.38 -10.45 21.85
C GLU A 153 5.56 -10.01 22.72
N GLN A 154 6.45 -10.94 23.08
CA GLN A 154 7.67 -10.65 23.87
C GLN A 154 8.59 -9.64 23.17
N HIS A 155 8.68 -9.71 21.85
CA HIS A 155 9.48 -8.80 21.03
C HIS A 155 8.71 -7.56 20.53
N LYS A 156 7.46 -7.34 21.00
CA LYS A 156 6.59 -6.22 20.62
C LYS A 156 6.35 -6.11 19.10
N ILE A 157 6.33 -7.24 18.42
CA ILE A 157 6.06 -7.34 16.98
C ILE A 157 4.54 -7.44 16.78
N LYS A 158 3.92 -6.37 16.27
CA LYS A 158 2.46 -6.26 16.12
C LYS A 158 1.87 -7.12 14.99
N HIS A 159 2.66 -7.37 13.93
CA HIS A 159 2.22 -8.07 12.74
C HIS A 159 3.25 -9.12 12.32
N LEU A 160 2.77 -10.24 11.77
CA LEU A 160 3.61 -11.23 11.11
C LEU A 160 4.22 -10.65 9.84
N ALA A 161 5.50 -10.91 9.59
CA ALA A 161 6.07 -10.73 8.26
C ALA A 161 5.34 -11.64 7.25
N PHE A 162 5.19 -11.18 6.00
CA PHE A 162 4.50 -11.93 4.94
C PHE A 162 5.01 -13.37 4.78
N HIS A 163 6.32 -13.58 4.76
CA HIS A 163 6.91 -14.92 4.64
C HIS A 163 6.62 -15.83 5.86
N SER A 164 6.49 -15.25 7.05
CA SER A 164 6.09 -15.98 8.26
C SER A 164 4.62 -16.36 8.21
N TYR A 165 3.76 -15.48 7.70
CA TYR A 165 2.35 -15.76 7.42
C TYR A 165 2.20 -16.86 6.36
N LEU A 166 3.00 -16.80 5.29
CA LEU A 166 2.99 -17.78 4.21
C LEU A 166 3.31 -19.19 4.73
N ARG A 167 4.36 -19.33 5.55
CA ARG A 167 4.70 -20.61 6.20
C ARG A 167 3.59 -21.13 7.11
N LYS A 168 2.88 -20.24 7.81
CA LYS A 168 1.72 -20.61 8.65
C LYS A 168 0.59 -21.20 7.79
N LEU A 169 0.34 -20.63 6.61
CA LEU A 169 -0.66 -21.15 5.67
C LEU A 169 -0.22 -22.48 5.06
N THR A 170 1.01 -22.57 4.56
CA THR A 170 1.53 -23.80 3.94
C THR A 170 1.56 -24.97 4.93
N SER A 171 2.03 -24.75 6.17
CA SER A 171 2.03 -25.80 7.20
C SER A 171 0.63 -26.29 7.57
N SER A 172 -0.37 -25.41 7.51
CA SER A 172 -1.77 -25.78 7.70
C SER A 172 -2.32 -26.55 6.50
N ALA A 173 -1.99 -26.13 5.28
CA ALA A 173 -2.43 -26.76 4.03
C ALA A 173 -1.82 -28.17 3.83
N THR A 174 -0.53 -28.35 4.11
CA THR A 174 0.15 -29.66 4.02
C THR A 174 -0.43 -30.69 4.99
N ARG A 175 -0.96 -30.26 6.15
CA ARG A 175 -1.66 -31.16 7.08
C ARG A 175 -3.03 -31.62 6.56
N GLN A 176 -3.63 -30.91 5.62
CA GLN A 176 -4.99 -31.16 5.11
C GLN A 176 -5.00 -31.88 3.75
N SER A 177 -4.01 -31.66 2.89
CA SER A 177 -3.92 -32.28 1.55
C SER A 177 -2.65 -33.11 1.42
N GLY A 178 -2.79 -34.44 1.36
CA GLY A 178 -1.69 -35.39 1.44
C GLY A 178 -0.76 -35.51 0.22
N ALA A 179 -0.86 -34.66 -0.82
CA ALA A 179 0.06 -34.75 -1.97
C ALA A 179 0.04 -33.59 -2.99
N THR A 180 -0.97 -32.72 -3.05
CA THR A 180 -1.03 -31.67 -4.09
C THR A 180 -0.50 -30.33 -3.57
N PRO A 181 0.41 -29.66 -4.30
CA PRO A 181 0.83 -28.30 -3.98
C PRO A 181 -0.33 -27.33 -4.27
N VAL A 182 -1.18 -27.13 -3.27
CA VAL A 182 -2.25 -26.13 -3.32
C VAL A 182 -1.63 -24.76 -3.09
N GLN A 183 -1.99 -23.79 -3.93
CA GLN A 183 -1.59 -22.40 -3.75
C GLN A 183 -2.23 -21.84 -2.48
N PRO A 184 -1.44 -21.48 -1.44
CA PRO A 184 -2.00 -21.08 -0.16
C PRO A 184 -2.61 -19.68 -0.17
N LEU A 185 -2.28 -18.85 -1.17
CA LEU A 185 -2.75 -17.47 -1.27
C LEU A 185 -3.80 -17.32 -2.37
N THR A 186 -4.88 -16.62 -2.04
CA THR A 186 -5.90 -16.19 -3.00
C THR A 186 -6.18 -14.72 -2.71
N PRO A 187 -5.88 -13.80 -3.65
CA PRO A 187 -6.20 -12.39 -3.49
C PRO A 187 -7.71 -12.18 -3.31
N LEU A 188 -8.08 -11.23 -2.47
CA LEU A 188 -9.49 -10.88 -2.29
C LEU A 188 -9.97 -10.06 -3.49
N SER A 189 -10.97 -10.56 -4.20
CA SER A 189 -11.70 -9.82 -5.23
C SER A 189 -13.13 -9.58 -4.76
N LEU A 190 -13.56 -8.32 -4.75
CA LEU A 190 -14.92 -7.89 -4.43
C LEU A 190 -15.71 -7.46 -5.68
N LYS A 191 -15.17 -7.76 -6.87
CA LYS A 191 -15.85 -7.54 -8.14
C LYS A 191 -16.76 -8.72 -8.47
N VAL A 192 -17.83 -8.45 -9.22
CA VAL A 192 -18.61 -9.53 -9.84
C VAL A 192 -17.73 -10.21 -10.87
N GLN A 193 -17.65 -11.54 -10.82
CA GLN A 193 -16.85 -12.30 -11.78
C GLN A 193 -17.46 -12.21 -13.18
N VAL A 194 -16.66 -11.78 -14.16
CA VAL A 194 -17.06 -11.65 -15.56
C VAL A 194 -15.95 -12.22 -16.47
N PRO A 195 -16.25 -13.17 -17.38
CA PRO A 195 -17.54 -13.84 -17.58
C PRO A 195 -17.87 -14.83 -16.45
N CYS A 196 -19.15 -15.00 -16.14
CA CYS A 196 -19.55 -16.05 -15.19
C CYS A 196 -19.36 -17.43 -15.80
N ALA A 197 -18.94 -18.40 -15.00
CA ALA A 197 -18.86 -19.81 -15.40
C ALA A 197 -20.23 -20.44 -15.73
N ASN A 198 -21.33 -19.84 -15.27
CA ASN A 198 -22.68 -20.24 -15.64
C ASN A 198 -23.14 -19.48 -16.89
N ALA A 199 -24.02 -20.09 -17.69
CA ALA A 199 -24.57 -19.49 -18.92
C ALA A 199 -25.70 -18.46 -18.63
N HIS A 200 -25.36 -17.34 -17.99
CA HIS A 200 -26.24 -16.17 -17.90
C HIS A 200 -25.57 -14.95 -18.55
N ALA A 201 -26.35 -13.90 -18.83
CA ALA A 201 -25.82 -12.65 -19.36
C ALA A 201 -24.80 -12.04 -18.41
N ASN A 202 -23.75 -11.40 -18.93
CA ASN A 202 -22.74 -10.76 -18.11
C ASN A 202 -23.34 -9.62 -17.27
N TRP A 203 -22.71 -9.34 -16.13
CA TRP A 203 -23.03 -8.14 -15.33
C TRP A 203 -22.93 -6.88 -16.23
N PRO A 204 -23.89 -5.95 -16.19
CA PRO A 204 -24.99 -5.81 -15.21
C PRO A 204 -26.32 -6.51 -15.54
N GLU A 205 -26.42 -7.18 -16.70
CA GLU A 205 -27.67 -7.77 -17.20
C GLU A 205 -28.05 -9.09 -16.49
N GLY A 206 -27.10 -9.76 -15.83
CA GLY A 206 -27.36 -11.00 -15.10
C GLY A 206 -26.35 -11.25 -13.98
N ILE A 207 -26.84 -11.84 -12.88
CA ILE A 207 -26.03 -12.22 -11.72
C ILE A 207 -26.54 -13.54 -11.15
N CYS A 208 -25.64 -14.35 -10.60
CA CYS A 208 -25.97 -15.56 -9.86
C CYS A 208 -25.13 -15.68 -8.58
N SER A 209 -25.50 -16.60 -7.71
CA SER A 209 -24.80 -16.84 -6.44
C SER A 209 -23.32 -17.26 -6.59
N LYS A 210 -22.90 -17.70 -7.78
CA LYS A 210 -21.51 -18.10 -8.04
C LYS A 210 -20.61 -16.94 -8.49
N CYS A 211 -21.14 -15.94 -9.21
CA CYS A 211 -20.35 -14.78 -9.64
C CYS A 211 -20.48 -13.58 -8.70
N GLN A 212 -21.54 -13.51 -7.89
CA GLN A 212 -21.68 -12.42 -6.92
C GLN A 212 -20.61 -12.56 -5.82
N PRO A 213 -19.92 -11.47 -5.45
CA PRO A 213 -18.99 -11.49 -4.33
C PRO A 213 -19.75 -11.76 -3.02
N SER A 214 -19.14 -12.54 -2.14
CA SER A 214 -19.71 -12.84 -0.83
C SER A 214 -19.61 -11.64 0.12
N ALA A 215 -20.43 -11.65 1.18
CA ALA A 215 -20.32 -10.69 2.27
C ALA A 215 -18.89 -10.66 2.83
N VAL A 216 -18.36 -9.47 3.08
CA VAL A 216 -17.00 -9.26 3.58
C VAL A 216 -17.04 -8.78 5.03
N THR A 217 -16.22 -9.38 5.88
CA THR A 217 -16.02 -8.94 7.26
C THR A 217 -14.66 -8.28 7.40
N LEU A 218 -14.66 -6.97 7.57
CA LEU A 218 -13.49 -6.14 7.81
C LEU A 218 -12.87 -6.49 9.16
N ALA A 219 -11.64 -6.99 9.10
CA ALA A 219 -10.82 -7.30 10.25
C ALA A 219 -9.41 -6.75 10.10
N ARG A 220 -8.80 -6.33 11.21
CA ARG A 220 -7.41 -5.88 11.22
C ARG A 220 -6.48 -6.98 10.70
N GLN A 221 -5.68 -6.67 9.69
CA GLN A 221 -4.77 -7.62 9.09
C GLN A 221 -3.63 -7.99 10.06
N VAL A 222 -3.43 -9.28 10.28
CA VAL A 222 -2.45 -9.80 11.26
C VAL A 222 -1.02 -9.93 10.72
N TRP A 223 -0.82 -9.58 9.45
CA TRP A 223 0.44 -9.71 8.73
C TRP A 223 0.67 -8.47 7.83
N ARG A 224 1.90 -8.26 7.37
CA ARG A 224 2.28 -7.14 6.49
C ARG A 224 3.32 -7.55 5.44
N MET A 225 3.32 -6.85 4.31
CA MET A 225 4.25 -7.12 3.20
C MET A 225 5.64 -6.54 3.47
N VAL A 226 5.70 -5.39 4.13
CA VAL A 226 6.94 -4.72 4.57
C VAL A 226 6.87 -4.46 6.07
N ASP A 227 7.93 -4.80 6.78
CA ASP A 227 8.03 -4.69 8.23
C ASP A 227 8.64 -3.38 8.72
N HIS A 228 9.54 -2.82 7.91
CA HIS A 228 10.33 -1.66 8.25
C HIS A 228 10.62 -0.76 7.04
N VAL A 229 10.57 0.56 7.23
CA VAL A 229 11.04 1.55 6.26
C VAL A 229 12.34 2.16 6.80
N GLU A 230 13.43 1.92 6.10
CA GLU A 230 14.75 2.43 6.47
C GLU A 230 15.12 3.55 5.50
N PHE A 231 15.27 4.79 6.00
CA PHE A 231 15.80 5.89 5.21
C PHE A 231 17.33 5.84 5.26
N GLU A 232 17.98 5.83 4.10
CA GLU A 232 19.45 5.70 4.00
C GLU A 232 20.19 6.79 4.81
N GLY A 233 19.60 7.98 4.90
CA GLY A 233 20.00 8.99 5.88
C GLY A 233 18.99 10.12 6.03
N PRO A 234 19.19 11.01 7.03
CA PRO A 234 18.28 12.14 7.28
C PRO A 234 18.13 13.08 6.08
N HIS A 235 19.15 13.17 5.23
CA HIS A 235 19.16 14.01 4.03
C HIS A 235 17.99 13.70 3.07
N VAL A 236 17.51 12.45 3.02
CA VAL A 236 16.39 12.05 2.15
C VAL A 236 15.08 12.69 2.62
N VAL A 237 14.85 12.70 3.94
CA VAL A 237 13.68 13.31 4.56
C VAL A 237 13.77 14.84 4.49
N GLU A 238 14.97 15.37 4.77
CA GLU A 238 15.27 16.79 4.69
C GLU A 238 15.08 17.37 3.28
N ALA A 239 15.31 16.56 2.23
CA ALA A 239 15.00 16.96 0.86
C ALA A 239 13.53 17.36 0.72
N VAL A 240 12.57 16.59 1.26
CA VAL A 240 11.14 16.95 1.22
C VAL A 240 10.81 18.09 2.18
N LEU A 241 11.33 18.02 3.42
CA LEU A 241 11.08 19.03 4.45
C LEU A 241 11.56 20.43 4.05
N SER A 242 12.66 20.54 3.31
CA SER A 242 13.14 21.83 2.79
C SER A 242 12.08 22.56 1.96
N GLY A 243 11.31 21.82 1.16
CA GLY A 243 10.22 22.37 0.36
C GLY A 243 9.09 22.93 1.24
N TRP A 244 8.72 22.20 2.30
CA TRP A 244 7.75 22.71 3.28
C TRP A 244 8.28 23.92 4.04
N ARG A 245 9.53 23.89 4.53
CA ARG A 245 10.12 25.01 5.28
C ARG A 245 10.25 26.29 4.44
N ALA A 246 10.52 26.16 3.15
CA ALA A 246 10.62 27.29 2.24
C ALA A 246 9.25 27.91 1.87
N SER A 247 8.18 27.11 1.88
CA SER A 247 6.90 27.49 1.28
C SER A 247 5.72 27.59 2.26
N GLY A 248 5.79 26.89 3.39
CA GLY A 248 4.68 26.73 4.32
C GLY A 248 3.53 25.82 3.82
N VAL A 249 3.65 25.21 2.64
CA VAL A 249 2.64 24.32 2.06
C VAL A 249 3.09 22.86 2.03
N GLN A 250 2.13 21.94 2.02
CA GLN A 250 2.41 20.50 2.11
C GLN A 250 3.08 19.97 0.83
N ARG A 251 3.92 18.93 0.96
CA ARG A 251 4.63 18.30 -0.16
C ARG A 251 4.42 16.80 -0.17
N ILE A 252 4.38 16.20 -1.36
CA ILE A 252 4.40 14.75 -1.59
C ILE A 252 5.56 14.38 -2.50
N ALA A 253 6.16 13.23 -2.25
CA ALA A 253 7.23 12.67 -3.06
C ALA A 253 7.04 11.16 -3.22
N TYR A 254 7.44 10.63 -4.37
CA TYR A 254 7.68 9.20 -4.53
C TYR A 254 9.03 8.83 -3.94
N MET A 255 9.07 7.71 -3.21
CA MET A 255 10.27 7.14 -2.63
C MET A 255 10.87 6.11 -3.57
N TYR A 256 12.15 6.26 -3.89
CA TYR A 256 12.92 5.31 -4.68
C TYR A 256 13.95 4.60 -3.81
N GLY A 257 14.02 3.29 -3.97
CA GLY A 257 14.72 2.43 -3.03
C GLY A 257 14.85 0.99 -3.48
N LYS A 258 15.15 0.11 -2.54
CA LYS A 258 15.24 -1.33 -2.74
C LYS A 258 14.67 -2.08 -1.54
N TYR A 259 14.18 -3.29 -1.76
CA TYR A 259 13.76 -4.17 -0.68
C TYR A 259 14.94 -5.04 -0.21
N ALA A 260 15.07 -5.24 1.10
CA ALA A 260 16.10 -6.06 1.69
C ALA A 260 15.56 -6.88 2.87
N HIS A 261 16.29 -7.93 3.27
CA HIS A 261 15.95 -8.71 4.46
C HIS A 261 16.10 -7.87 5.73
N TYR A 262 15.11 -7.96 6.62
CA TYR A 262 15.08 -7.30 7.92
C TYR A 262 15.12 -8.34 9.04
N PRO A 263 16.29 -8.60 9.65
CA PRO A 263 16.47 -9.74 10.55
C PRO A 263 15.81 -9.56 11.93
N THR A 264 15.46 -8.32 12.33
CA THR A 264 14.81 -8.04 13.62
C THR A 264 13.43 -8.67 13.73
N VAL A 265 12.75 -8.87 12.60
CA VAL A 265 11.48 -9.60 12.52
C VAL A 265 11.75 -10.94 11.81
N PRO A 266 11.22 -12.07 12.30
CA PRO A 266 11.40 -13.36 11.63
C PRO A 266 10.94 -13.31 10.18
N LEU A 267 11.89 -13.53 9.24
CA LEU A 267 11.69 -13.40 7.79
C LEU A 267 11.17 -12.03 7.34
N GLY A 268 11.54 -10.98 8.06
CA GLY A 268 11.07 -9.63 7.79
C GLY A 268 11.64 -9.03 6.51
N ILE A 269 10.92 -8.07 5.95
CA ILE A 269 11.37 -7.27 4.81
C ILE A 269 11.44 -5.81 5.21
N LYS A 270 12.51 -5.11 4.81
CA LYS A 270 12.59 -3.64 4.88
C LYS A 270 12.62 -3.01 3.50
N ALA A 271 11.97 -1.86 3.36
CA ALA A 271 12.15 -0.96 2.23
C ALA A 271 13.26 0.04 2.58
N VAL A 272 14.38 0.00 1.86
CA VAL A 272 15.49 0.93 2.02
C VAL A 272 15.31 2.07 1.02
N VAL A 273 15.02 3.27 1.53
CA VAL A 273 14.76 4.48 0.74
C VAL A 273 16.07 5.21 0.51
N CYS A 274 16.52 5.27 -0.74
CA CYS A 274 17.77 5.91 -1.15
C CYS A 274 17.55 7.33 -1.70
N ALA A 275 16.38 7.59 -2.28
CA ALA A 275 16.07 8.88 -2.89
C ALA A 275 14.57 9.17 -2.83
N VAL A 276 14.24 10.45 -3.01
CA VAL A 276 12.88 10.95 -3.18
C VAL A 276 12.81 11.78 -4.45
N TRP A 277 11.65 11.76 -5.09
CA TRP A 277 11.34 12.58 -6.26
C TRP A 277 9.95 13.18 -6.11
N GLU A 278 9.84 14.49 -6.26
CA GLU A 278 8.56 15.20 -6.15
C GLU A 278 7.86 15.18 -7.51
N PRO A 279 6.66 14.57 -7.64
CA PRO A 279 5.86 14.69 -8.85
C PRO A 279 5.34 16.12 -9.03
N PRO A 280 4.93 16.51 -10.26
CA PRO A 280 4.12 17.70 -10.47
C PRO A 280 2.87 17.66 -9.59
N GLN A 281 2.69 18.69 -8.76
CA GLN A 281 1.68 18.75 -7.73
C GLN A 281 1.26 20.19 -7.45
N ALA A 282 -0.01 20.38 -7.11
CA ALA A 282 -0.52 21.61 -6.53
C ALA A 282 -0.60 21.46 -5.01
N SER A 283 0.25 22.20 -4.30
CA SER A 283 0.40 22.16 -2.84
C SER A 283 -0.38 23.29 -2.18
N ALA A 284 -1.08 22.98 -1.08
CA ALA A 284 -1.75 23.95 -0.21
C ALA A 284 -1.32 23.73 1.26
N ALA A 285 -1.77 24.60 2.16
CA ALA A 285 -1.46 24.49 3.59
C ALA A 285 -2.12 23.25 4.24
N ASP A 286 -3.23 22.78 3.68
CA ASP A 286 -4.13 21.75 4.23
C ASP A 286 -4.33 20.56 3.28
N GLY A 287 -3.67 20.53 2.13
CA GLY A 287 -3.85 19.47 1.15
C GLY A 287 -2.87 19.51 -0.01
N ILE A 288 -2.89 18.43 -0.79
CA ILE A 288 -2.04 18.27 -1.98
C ILE A 288 -2.90 17.64 -3.07
N MET A 289 -2.78 18.15 -4.29
CA MET A 289 -3.37 17.56 -5.47
C MET A 289 -2.25 17.16 -6.43
N LEU A 290 -2.15 15.86 -6.72
CA LEU A 290 -1.23 15.37 -7.75
C LEU A 290 -1.78 15.74 -9.13
N THR A 291 -0.92 16.26 -10.00
CA THR A 291 -1.30 16.54 -11.40
C THR A 291 -1.64 15.24 -12.13
N TYR A 292 -0.93 14.14 -11.82
CA TYR A 292 -1.17 12.82 -12.38
C TYR A 292 -1.03 11.74 -11.30
N VAL A 293 -1.94 10.77 -11.31
CA VAL A 293 -1.88 9.57 -10.47
C VAL A 293 -1.68 8.38 -11.39
N GLU A 294 -0.70 7.53 -11.08
CA GLU A 294 -0.40 6.35 -11.90
C GLU A 294 -1.62 5.47 -12.09
N GLY A 295 -1.81 4.95 -13.30
CA GLY A 295 -2.92 4.03 -13.60
C GLY A 295 -4.25 4.73 -13.87
N THR A 296 -4.33 6.06 -13.75
CA THR A 296 -5.44 6.83 -14.30
C THR A 296 -5.13 7.24 -15.74
N ASP A 297 -6.19 7.56 -16.48
CA ASP A 297 -6.04 8.19 -17.79
C ASP A 297 -5.43 9.58 -17.62
N ALA A 298 -4.48 9.93 -18.48
CA ALA A 298 -3.85 11.24 -18.51
C ALA A 298 -4.55 12.06 -19.60
N GLU A 299 -5.39 13.00 -19.18
CA GLU A 299 -6.15 13.88 -20.06
C GLU A 299 -5.55 15.29 -20.06
N GLY A 300 -5.27 15.80 -21.26
CA GLY A 300 -4.67 17.12 -21.44
C GLY A 300 -3.14 17.15 -21.31
N HIS A 301 -2.56 18.27 -21.75
CA HIS A 301 -1.11 18.38 -21.91
C HIS A 301 -0.34 18.28 -20.58
N GLU A 302 -0.90 18.83 -19.49
CA GLU A 302 -0.23 18.84 -18.18
C GLU A 302 -0.14 17.44 -17.56
N GLN A 303 -1.22 16.67 -17.61
CA GLN A 303 -1.24 15.30 -17.07
C GLN A 303 -0.35 14.36 -17.88
N VAL A 304 -0.32 14.51 -19.22
CA VAL A 304 0.58 13.75 -20.09
C VAL A 304 2.03 14.06 -19.78
N ALA A 305 2.39 15.32 -19.59
CA ALA A 305 3.74 15.72 -19.20
C ALA A 305 4.11 15.17 -17.82
N ALA A 306 3.20 15.22 -16.85
CA ALA A 306 3.42 14.67 -15.51
C ALA A 306 3.62 13.15 -15.53
N LYS A 307 2.86 12.42 -16.36
CA LYS A 307 3.05 10.99 -16.60
C LYS A 307 4.43 10.70 -17.20
N GLN A 308 4.82 11.43 -18.24
CA GLN A 308 6.14 11.28 -18.86
C GLN A 308 7.30 11.58 -17.89
N ALA A 309 7.14 12.58 -17.03
CA ALA A 309 8.12 12.91 -15.99
C ALA A 309 8.25 11.77 -14.97
N LEU A 310 7.13 11.16 -14.56
CA LEU A 310 7.14 9.99 -13.67
C LEU A 310 7.83 8.78 -14.33
N GLU A 311 7.54 8.50 -15.61
CA GLU A 311 8.19 7.43 -16.37
C GLU A 311 9.71 7.67 -16.52
N ALA A 312 10.13 8.93 -16.71
CA ALA A 312 11.55 9.30 -16.75
C ALA A 312 12.24 9.09 -15.39
N ALA A 313 11.58 9.43 -14.28
CA ALA A 313 12.07 9.19 -12.92
C ALA A 313 12.18 7.68 -12.62
N ASP A 314 11.17 6.88 -13.00
CA ASP A 314 11.19 5.42 -12.88
C ASP A 314 12.33 4.82 -13.71
N ARG A 315 12.55 5.32 -14.93
CA ARG A 315 13.69 4.91 -15.78
C ARG A 315 15.03 5.27 -15.13
N ALA A 316 15.17 6.47 -14.59
CA ALA A 316 16.39 6.91 -13.91
C ALA A 316 16.69 6.02 -12.70
N ALA A 317 15.67 5.70 -11.89
CA ALA A 317 15.77 4.78 -10.76
C ALA A 317 16.18 3.37 -11.20
N ALA A 318 15.54 2.83 -12.24
CA ALA A 318 15.82 1.48 -12.73
C ALA A 318 17.27 1.31 -13.22
N LEU A 319 17.84 2.33 -13.88
CA LEU A 319 19.24 2.30 -14.35
C LEU A 319 20.25 2.12 -13.21
N VAL A 320 19.95 2.65 -12.02
CA VAL A 320 20.79 2.52 -10.82
C VAL A 320 20.32 1.39 -9.88
N GLY A 321 19.42 0.52 -10.33
CA GLY A 321 18.93 -0.63 -9.58
C GLY A 321 17.95 -0.29 -8.45
N LEU A 322 17.29 0.87 -8.54
CA LEU A 322 16.23 1.27 -7.61
C LEU A 322 14.85 1.05 -8.24
N VAL A 323 13.87 0.85 -7.37
CA VAL A 323 12.45 0.75 -7.71
C VAL A 323 11.66 1.75 -6.88
N ARG A 324 10.46 2.10 -7.34
CA ARG A 324 9.55 2.90 -6.53
C ARG A 324 9.02 2.05 -5.37
N VAL A 325 9.34 2.44 -4.15
CA VAL A 325 9.01 1.69 -2.94
C VAL A 325 7.82 2.26 -2.18
N GLY A 326 7.44 3.52 -2.44
CA GLY A 326 6.33 4.13 -1.73
C GLY A 326 6.09 5.60 -2.04
N ILE A 327 5.23 6.23 -1.23
CA ILE A 327 5.04 7.68 -1.16
C ILE A 327 5.41 8.23 0.21
N LEU A 328 5.84 9.48 0.24
CA LEU A 328 6.13 10.26 1.44
C LEU A 328 5.44 11.61 1.31
N PHE A 329 4.57 11.98 2.24
CA PHE A 329 3.91 13.29 2.23
C PHE A 329 3.93 13.97 3.59
N THR A 330 3.78 15.29 3.60
CA THR A 330 3.78 16.09 4.82
C THR A 330 2.36 16.46 5.25
N ASP A 331 2.15 16.50 6.56
CA ASP A 331 1.00 17.11 7.20
C ASP A 331 1.48 17.96 8.39
N LEU A 332 2.24 19.01 8.07
CA LEU A 332 2.94 19.84 9.04
C LEU A 332 2.25 21.20 9.17
N THR A 333 2.04 21.64 10.40
CA THR A 333 1.54 22.98 10.69
C THR A 333 2.40 23.56 11.80
N ASP A 334 3.02 24.71 11.52
CA ASP A 334 3.80 25.42 12.53
C ASP A 334 2.93 25.77 13.75
N SER A 335 3.51 25.63 14.93
CA SER A 335 2.83 25.95 16.19
C SER A 335 2.65 27.45 16.41
N GLY A 336 3.36 28.31 15.67
CA GLY A 336 3.41 29.75 15.89
C GLY A 336 4.27 30.16 17.08
N ALA A 337 4.96 29.22 17.74
CA ALA A 337 5.77 29.49 18.93
C ALA A 337 7.15 30.07 18.63
N GLY A 338 7.55 30.16 17.35
CA GLY A 338 8.87 30.64 16.93
C GLY A 338 10.03 29.68 17.25
N THR A 339 9.75 28.49 17.76
CA THR A 339 10.74 27.46 18.14
C THR A 339 10.97 26.40 17.05
N GLY A 340 10.24 26.48 15.94
CA GLY A 340 10.21 25.43 14.91
C GLY A 340 9.36 24.21 15.29
N ALA A 341 8.61 24.28 16.40
CA ALA A 341 7.72 23.22 16.84
C ALA A 341 6.46 23.14 15.96
N VAL A 342 5.98 21.93 15.72
CA VAL A 342 4.81 21.63 14.88
C VAL A 342 3.64 21.06 15.68
N LYS A 343 2.42 21.24 15.19
CA LYS A 343 1.20 20.75 15.87
C LYS A 343 1.11 19.21 15.83
N TYR A 344 0.75 18.61 16.97
CA TYR A 344 0.47 17.18 17.09
C TYR A 344 -0.97 16.87 16.62
N LYS A 345 -1.14 16.58 15.32
CA LYS A 345 -2.47 16.40 14.69
C LYS A 345 -2.92 14.95 14.57
N ARG A 346 -1.99 14.01 14.50
CA ARG A 346 -2.25 12.58 14.23
C ARG A 346 -1.98 11.75 15.46
N HIS A 347 -3.04 11.23 16.08
CA HIS A 347 -2.98 10.48 17.34
C HIS A 347 -4.22 9.62 17.57
N ALA A 348 -4.22 8.83 18.65
CA ALA A 348 -5.32 7.91 18.98
C ALA A 348 -6.70 8.58 19.07
N ASP A 349 -6.79 9.80 19.60
CA ASP A 349 -8.06 10.54 19.72
C ASP A 349 -8.44 11.35 18.45
N SER A 350 -7.73 11.16 17.33
CA SER A 350 -7.99 11.84 16.05
C SER A 350 -7.97 10.84 14.89
N TYR A 351 -6.92 10.84 14.08
CA TYR A 351 -6.73 9.92 12.96
C TYR A 351 -5.23 9.70 12.74
N TYR A 352 -4.88 8.55 12.15
CA TYR A 352 -3.51 8.28 11.68
C TYR A 352 -3.37 8.51 10.19
N LEU A 353 -4.27 7.94 9.39
CA LEU A 353 -4.45 8.24 7.96
C LEU A 353 -5.89 8.64 7.70
N THR A 354 -6.09 9.58 6.78
CA THR A 354 -7.43 10.04 6.39
C THR A 354 -8.05 9.14 5.32
N GLY A 355 -9.38 9.17 5.17
CA GLY A 355 -10.09 8.46 4.10
C GLY A 355 -9.49 8.67 2.69
N PRO A 356 -9.23 9.92 2.23
CA PRO A 356 -8.54 10.17 0.97
C PRO A 356 -7.13 9.55 0.88
N GLU A 357 -6.35 9.61 1.96
CA GLU A 357 -5.00 9.04 2.01
C GLU A 357 -5.03 7.51 1.92
N VAL A 358 -5.99 6.86 2.60
CA VAL A 358 -6.21 5.40 2.53
C VAL A 358 -6.60 4.98 1.11
N ARG A 359 -7.45 5.75 0.44
CA ARG A 359 -7.83 5.49 -0.96
C ARG A 359 -6.63 5.64 -1.90
N LEU A 360 -5.83 6.69 -1.73
CA LEU A 360 -4.60 6.89 -2.52
C LEU A 360 -3.62 5.72 -2.29
N ALA A 361 -3.39 5.34 -1.04
CA ALA A 361 -2.51 4.22 -0.68
C ALA A 361 -3.01 2.88 -1.27
N ALA A 362 -4.32 2.63 -1.21
CA ALA A 362 -4.93 1.43 -1.78
C ALA A 362 -4.79 1.39 -3.30
N HIS A 363 -5.00 2.52 -3.98
CA HIS A 363 -4.80 2.66 -5.42
C HIS A 363 -3.34 2.41 -5.82
N LEU A 364 -2.39 3.05 -5.14
CA LEU A 364 -0.97 2.87 -5.44
C LEU A 364 -0.49 1.45 -5.13
N GLN A 365 -0.96 0.82 -4.06
CA GLN A 365 -0.68 -0.60 -3.80
C GLN A 365 -1.24 -1.52 -4.89
N ALA A 366 -2.45 -1.22 -5.41
CA ALA A 366 -3.03 -1.96 -6.53
C ALA A 366 -2.19 -1.86 -7.81
N MET A 367 -1.55 -0.71 -8.06
CA MET A 367 -0.67 -0.50 -9.21
C MET A 367 0.70 -1.18 -9.09
N HIS A 368 1.09 -1.61 -7.88
CA HIS A 368 2.37 -2.26 -7.61
C HIS A 368 2.19 -3.66 -7.00
N PRO A 369 1.54 -4.60 -7.71
CA PRO A 369 1.31 -5.95 -7.18
C PRO A 369 2.62 -6.73 -7.02
N GLN A 370 2.76 -7.49 -5.93
CA GLN A 370 3.92 -8.34 -5.73
C GLN A 370 3.77 -9.67 -6.49
N PRO A 371 4.67 -10.00 -7.44
CA PRO A 371 4.65 -11.28 -8.12
C PRO A 371 5.03 -12.41 -7.17
N THR A 372 4.21 -13.46 -7.12
CA THR A 372 4.48 -14.65 -6.31
C THR A 372 3.88 -15.91 -6.92
N PRO A 373 4.66 -17.00 -7.04
CA PRO A 373 4.15 -18.28 -7.53
C PRO A 373 3.26 -18.97 -6.49
N GLN A 374 3.12 -18.41 -5.28
CA GLN A 374 2.30 -18.95 -4.19
C GLN A 374 0.81 -18.50 -4.22
N SER A 375 0.45 -17.71 -5.23
CA SER A 375 -0.90 -17.15 -5.42
C SER A 375 -1.61 -17.78 -6.61
N THR A 376 -2.93 -17.93 -6.51
CA THR A 376 -3.79 -18.40 -7.62
C THR A 376 -3.77 -17.50 -8.85
N THR A 377 -3.46 -16.21 -8.70
CA THR A 377 -3.38 -15.23 -9.81
C THR A 377 -1.94 -14.87 -10.20
N GLY A 378 -0.95 -15.51 -9.57
CA GLY A 378 0.47 -15.19 -9.73
C GLY A 378 0.94 -13.91 -9.03
N HIS A 379 0.05 -13.18 -8.36
CA HIS A 379 0.38 -11.98 -7.58
C HIS A 379 -0.39 -11.97 -6.26
N PHE A 380 0.17 -11.36 -5.21
CA PHE A 380 -0.52 -11.22 -3.93
C PHE A 380 0.03 -10.03 -3.12
N GLY A 381 -0.87 -9.13 -2.73
CA GLY A 381 -0.56 -7.89 -2.06
C GLY A 381 0.45 -7.00 -2.76
N SER A 382 0.99 -6.03 -2.00
CA SER A 382 1.94 -5.05 -2.49
C SER A 382 2.94 -4.67 -1.40
N ARG A 383 4.20 -4.47 -1.79
CA ARG A 383 5.24 -3.95 -0.88
C ARG A 383 5.29 -2.42 -0.84
N PHE A 384 4.43 -1.74 -1.60
CA PHE A 384 4.39 -0.29 -1.61
C PHE A 384 4.02 0.24 -0.22
N VAL A 385 4.80 1.18 0.29
CA VAL A 385 4.61 1.80 1.61
C VAL A 385 4.13 3.23 1.50
N THR A 386 3.40 3.69 2.51
CA THR A 386 2.90 5.06 2.63
C THR A 386 3.48 5.69 3.89
N CYS A 387 4.27 6.74 3.74
CA CYS A 387 4.89 7.46 4.84
C CYS A 387 4.31 8.86 4.99
N VAL A 388 4.06 9.27 6.23
CA VAL A 388 3.55 10.59 6.60
C VAL A 388 4.55 11.28 7.50
N ILE A 389 4.87 12.53 7.19
CA ILE A 389 5.66 13.41 8.05
C ILE A 389 4.70 14.34 8.79
N SER A 390 4.58 14.20 10.10
CA SER A 390 3.72 15.06 10.92
C SER A 390 4.39 15.42 12.25
N GLY A 391 3.69 16.22 13.06
CA GLY A 391 4.14 16.55 14.40
C GLY A 391 3.92 15.40 15.37
N ASN A 392 4.78 15.26 16.37
CA ASN A 392 4.62 14.31 17.47
C ASN A 392 4.21 14.99 18.77
N LYS A 393 3.99 14.21 19.83
CA LYS A 393 3.55 14.71 21.15
C LYS A 393 4.52 15.73 21.76
N ALA A 394 5.80 15.68 21.41
CA ALA A 394 6.82 16.61 21.89
C ALA A 394 6.92 17.90 21.04
N GLY A 395 6.10 18.03 19.99
CA GLY A 395 6.16 19.15 19.03
C GLY A 395 7.30 19.03 18.02
N GLY A 396 8.00 17.90 17.99
CA GLY A 396 9.00 17.58 16.97
C GLY A 396 8.36 17.02 15.70
N ILE A 397 9.16 16.95 14.63
CA ILE A 397 8.77 16.32 13.37
C ILE A 397 9.10 14.82 13.45
N GLU A 398 8.13 13.97 13.13
CA GLU A 398 8.25 12.52 13.13
C GLU A 398 7.64 11.92 11.86
N ILE A 399 8.13 10.75 11.47
CA ILE A 399 7.62 9.98 10.34
C ILE A 399 6.73 8.87 10.89
N GLU A 400 5.61 8.60 10.25
CA GLU A 400 4.83 7.39 10.47
C GLU A 400 4.74 6.61 9.16
N ALA A 401 4.91 5.30 9.22
CA ALA A 401 4.90 4.43 8.04
C ALA A 401 3.75 3.43 8.12
N TRP A 402 3.06 3.28 7.00
CA TRP A 402 1.81 2.53 6.89
C TRP A 402 1.77 1.71 5.60
N GLN A 403 1.03 0.62 5.64
CA GLN A 403 0.43 -0.02 4.47
C GLN A 403 -1.07 -0.09 4.70
N VAL A 404 -1.83 -0.25 3.62
CA VAL A 404 -3.24 -0.61 3.71
C VAL A 404 -3.42 -2.11 3.45
N SER A 405 -4.42 -2.69 4.11
CA SER A 405 -4.72 -4.13 4.03
C SER A 405 -5.19 -4.56 2.64
N GLU A 406 -5.14 -5.87 2.36
CA GLU A 406 -5.71 -6.44 1.13
C GLU A 406 -7.21 -6.13 1.00
N GLN A 407 -7.93 -6.01 2.12
CA GLN A 407 -9.33 -5.62 2.16
C GLN A 407 -9.52 -4.18 1.65
N ALA A 408 -8.62 -3.27 2.03
CA ALA A 408 -8.66 -1.88 1.56
C ALA A 408 -8.41 -1.79 0.05
N VAL A 409 -7.42 -2.53 -0.44
CA VAL A 409 -7.10 -2.61 -1.87
C VAL A 409 -8.27 -3.19 -2.65
N ALA A 410 -8.88 -4.28 -2.18
CA ALA A 410 -10.04 -4.90 -2.83
C ALA A 410 -11.27 -3.96 -2.86
N LEU A 411 -11.53 -3.26 -1.75
CA LEU A 411 -12.61 -2.26 -1.67
C LEU A 411 -12.38 -1.11 -2.64
N ALA A 412 -11.16 -0.58 -2.73
CA ALA A 412 -10.81 0.49 -3.66
C ALA A 412 -10.89 0.05 -5.12
N GLN A 413 -10.34 -1.13 -5.45
CA GLN A 413 -10.37 -1.67 -6.81
C GLN A 413 -11.79 -1.97 -7.31
N ALA A 414 -12.69 -2.39 -6.42
CA ALA A 414 -14.10 -2.60 -6.70
C ALA A 414 -14.93 -1.30 -6.65
N ASP A 415 -14.28 -0.14 -6.48
CA ASP A 415 -14.90 1.18 -6.33
C ASP A 415 -15.98 1.19 -5.22
N LEU A 416 -15.80 0.47 -4.11
CA LEU A 416 -16.84 0.37 -3.07
C LEU A 416 -16.78 1.48 -2.02
N ILE A 417 -15.67 2.21 -1.94
CA ILE A 417 -15.40 3.19 -0.88
C ILE A 417 -15.16 4.60 -1.42
N ASP A 418 -15.64 5.60 -0.69
CA ASP A 418 -15.36 7.01 -0.94
C ASP A 418 -14.95 7.76 0.35
N ALA A 419 -14.39 8.95 0.18
CA ALA A 419 -13.96 9.77 1.30
C ALA A 419 -15.18 10.30 2.08
N CYS A 420 -15.09 10.28 3.42
CA CYS A 420 -16.04 10.92 4.31
C CYS A 420 -15.62 12.36 4.60
N THR A 421 -16.55 13.19 5.06
CA THR A 421 -16.22 14.50 5.67
C THR A 421 -15.50 14.35 7.01
N VAL A 422 -15.67 13.21 7.69
CA VAL A 422 -14.95 12.85 8.91
C VAL A 422 -13.67 12.10 8.51
N PRO A 423 -12.47 12.57 8.91
CA PRO A 423 -11.20 12.08 8.36
C PRO A 423 -10.91 10.61 8.66
N ASP A 424 -11.32 10.09 9.83
CA ASP A 424 -11.10 8.71 10.28
C ASP A 424 -12.15 7.71 9.76
N MET A 425 -13.03 8.14 8.85
CA MET A 425 -14.12 7.32 8.31
C MET A 425 -14.05 7.22 6.79
N LEU A 426 -14.52 6.09 6.26
CA LEU A 426 -14.81 5.91 4.84
C LEU A 426 -16.30 5.65 4.66
N VAL A 427 -16.86 6.18 3.56
CA VAL A 427 -18.25 5.96 3.17
C VAL A 427 -18.31 4.77 2.22
N LEU A 428 -19.25 3.86 2.45
CA LEU A 428 -19.56 2.81 1.47
C LEU A 428 -20.47 3.40 0.40
N LYS A 429 -20.08 3.28 -0.87
CA LYS A 429 -20.89 3.81 -1.97
C LYS A 429 -22.17 2.98 -2.11
N PRO A 430 -23.32 3.61 -2.37
CA PRO A 430 -24.56 2.88 -2.58
C PRO A 430 -24.46 2.02 -3.84
N ALA A 431 -25.24 0.93 -3.88
CA ALA A 431 -25.38 0.13 -5.09
C ALA A 431 -26.02 0.97 -6.23
N ASP A 432 -25.54 0.74 -7.45
CA ASP A 432 -26.06 1.37 -8.66
C ASP A 432 -26.20 0.33 -9.80
N HIS A 433 -26.63 0.76 -10.99
CA HIS A 433 -26.84 -0.15 -12.14
C HIS A 433 -25.56 -0.83 -12.64
N THR A 434 -24.38 -0.34 -12.23
CA THR A 434 -23.06 -0.82 -12.65
C THR A 434 -22.23 -1.38 -11.50
N ARG A 435 -22.62 -1.10 -10.25
CA ARG A 435 -21.88 -1.41 -9.03
C ARG A 435 -22.68 -2.31 -8.11
N TYR A 436 -22.22 -3.55 -8.00
CA TYR A 436 -22.69 -4.47 -6.98
C TYR A 436 -21.97 -4.20 -5.65
N VAL A 437 -22.73 -4.00 -4.57
CA VAL A 437 -22.19 -3.77 -3.23
C VAL A 437 -22.59 -4.97 -2.36
N PRO A 438 -21.64 -5.84 -1.96
CA PRO A 438 -21.92 -6.92 -1.03
C PRO A 438 -22.17 -6.38 0.38
N ASP A 439 -22.73 -7.20 1.27
CA ASP A 439 -22.81 -6.86 2.69
C ASP A 439 -21.39 -6.69 3.26
N VAL A 440 -21.08 -5.47 3.71
CA VAL A 440 -19.81 -5.15 4.37
C VAL A 440 -20.07 -5.03 5.87
N LEU A 441 -19.39 -5.88 6.65
CA LEU A 441 -19.45 -5.86 8.11
C LEU A 441 -18.07 -5.55 8.67
N TYR A 442 -17.99 -5.06 9.90
CA TYR A 442 -16.72 -4.92 10.62
C TYR A 442 -16.86 -5.37 12.07
N GLN A 443 -15.78 -5.90 12.63
CA GLN A 443 -15.80 -6.47 13.97
C GLN A 443 -15.26 -5.48 15.01
N HIS A 444 -16.11 -5.02 15.92
CA HIS A 444 -15.72 -4.15 17.03
C HIS A 444 -15.55 -4.96 18.31
N ILE A 445 -14.44 -4.73 19.04
CA ILE A 445 -14.27 -5.29 20.39
C ILE A 445 -14.77 -4.23 21.35
N ASN A 446 -15.86 -4.53 22.06
CA ASN A 446 -16.38 -3.60 23.05
C ASN A 446 -15.48 -3.55 24.31
N GLU A 447 -15.79 -2.63 25.22
CA GLU A 447 -15.07 -2.42 26.48
C GLU A 447 -14.95 -3.68 27.35
N TYR A 448 -15.83 -4.66 27.13
CA TYR A 448 -15.88 -5.95 27.83
C TYR A 448 -15.11 -7.06 27.10
N GLY A 449 -14.33 -6.74 26.07
CA GLY A 449 -13.57 -7.72 25.28
C GLY A 449 -14.42 -8.61 24.37
N THR A 450 -15.73 -8.33 24.24
CA THR A 450 -16.64 -9.09 23.40
C THR A 450 -16.62 -8.56 21.97
N LYS A 451 -16.52 -9.48 21.01
CA LYS A 451 -16.54 -9.18 19.58
C LYS A 451 -17.98 -9.01 19.10
N ALA A 452 -18.36 -7.79 18.74
CA ALA A 452 -19.64 -7.48 18.11
C ALA A 452 -19.45 -7.20 16.61
N MET A 453 -20.40 -7.67 15.80
CA MET A 453 -20.41 -7.43 14.36
C MET A 453 -21.32 -6.24 14.05
N HIS A 454 -20.79 -5.26 13.32
CA HIS A 454 -21.52 -4.06 12.89
C HIS A 454 -21.58 -4.02 11.36
N ARG A 455 -22.67 -3.48 10.81
CA ARG A 455 -22.73 -3.16 9.38
C ARG A 455 -21.89 -1.91 9.12
N ALA A 456 -21.16 -1.90 8.01
CA ALA A 456 -20.33 -0.77 7.60
C ALA A 456 -21.12 0.37 6.94
N ASP A 457 -22.42 0.17 6.67
CA ASP A 457 -23.30 1.18 6.11
C ASP A 457 -23.69 2.26 7.14
N PRO A 458 -23.68 3.56 6.80
CA PRO A 458 -23.18 4.15 5.55
C PRO A 458 -21.66 4.42 5.59
N ALA A 459 -21.04 4.39 6.78
CA ALA A 459 -19.62 4.67 6.95
C ALA A 459 -19.00 3.80 8.04
N PHE A 460 -17.69 3.55 7.93
CA PHE A 460 -16.93 2.73 8.87
C PHE A 460 -15.53 3.29 9.12
N PRO A 461 -14.89 2.96 10.26
CA PRO A 461 -13.58 3.50 10.60
C PRO A 461 -12.44 2.98 9.72
N VAL A 462 -11.53 3.86 9.33
CA VAL A 462 -10.36 3.53 8.50
C VAL A 462 -9.36 2.62 9.20
N ASP A 463 -9.30 2.63 10.53
CA ASP A 463 -8.36 1.86 11.35
C ASP A 463 -8.39 0.35 11.11
N TYR A 464 -9.50 -0.19 10.61
CA TYR A 464 -9.62 -1.59 10.24
C TYR A 464 -8.80 -1.95 9.01
N LEU A 465 -8.52 -0.96 8.17
CA LEU A 465 -7.82 -1.08 6.90
C LEU A 465 -6.32 -0.80 7.02
N LEU A 466 -5.87 -0.26 8.15
CA LEU A 466 -4.48 0.17 8.35
C LEU A 466 -3.60 -0.95 8.89
N VAL A 467 -2.36 -0.98 8.41
CA VAL A 467 -1.30 -1.88 8.86
C VAL A 467 -0.07 -1.04 9.16
N ASN A 468 0.37 -1.03 10.41
CA ASN A 468 1.48 -0.16 10.81
C ASN A 468 2.84 -0.79 10.43
N VAL A 469 3.75 0.04 9.94
CA VAL A 469 5.12 -0.33 9.57
C VAL A 469 6.08 0.42 10.49
N THR A 470 7.16 -0.24 10.90
CA THR A 470 8.20 0.45 11.68
C THR A 470 9.07 1.30 10.76
N HIS A 471 9.76 2.31 11.27
CA HIS A 471 10.65 3.12 10.46
C HIS A 471 11.94 3.48 11.23
N GLY A 472 12.96 3.91 10.52
CA GLY A 472 14.22 4.33 11.14
C GLY A 472 15.31 4.70 10.14
N PHE A 473 16.49 4.96 10.69
CA PHE A 473 17.73 5.15 9.95
C PHE A 473 18.65 3.95 10.23
N PRO A 474 19.57 3.60 9.31
CA PRO A 474 20.51 2.53 9.53
C PRO A 474 21.43 2.85 10.71
N THR A 475 21.81 1.81 11.47
CA THR A 475 22.78 1.94 12.58
C THR A 475 24.19 2.22 12.05
N ASP A 476 24.54 1.60 10.92
CA ASP A 476 25.84 1.74 10.25
C ASP A 476 25.65 2.58 9.00
N ALA A 477 26.01 3.87 9.06
CA ALA A 477 25.74 4.86 8.01
C ALA A 477 26.76 4.85 6.84
N ASP A 478 27.49 3.75 6.65
CA ASP A 478 28.76 3.77 5.91
C ASP A 478 28.64 3.85 4.38
N LYS A 479 27.43 3.83 3.82
CA LYS A 479 27.25 4.00 2.37
C LYS A 479 25.92 4.70 2.04
N VAL A 480 26.00 6.01 1.81
CA VAL A 480 24.93 6.80 1.19
C VAL A 480 25.12 6.77 -0.33
N MET A 481 24.10 6.35 -1.07
CA MET A 481 24.11 6.25 -2.52
C MET A 481 24.12 7.62 -3.21
N PHE A 482 23.36 8.58 -2.67
CA PHE A 482 23.27 9.95 -3.21
C PHE A 482 23.78 11.00 -2.21
N PRO A 483 25.10 11.10 -2.01
CA PRO A 483 25.69 12.04 -1.04
C PRO A 483 25.51 13.51 -1.47
N GLY A 484 25.19 13.77 -2.74
CA GLY A 484 24.88 15.11 -3.26
C GLY A 484 23.45 15.58 -2.98
N THR A 485 22.64 14.87 -2.20
CA THR A 485 21.26 15.30 -1.93
C THR A 485 21.24 16.72 -1.33
N GLY A 486 20.49 17.63 -1.95
CA GLY A 486 20.43 19.05 -1.59
C GLY A 486 21.46 19.95 -2.30
N THR A 487 22.38 19.42 -3.11
CA THR A 487 23.32 20.24 -3.90
C THR A 487 22.78 20.65 -5.28
N TYR A 488 21.75 19.96 -5.76
CA TYR A 488 21.09 20.19 -7.03
C TYR A 488 19.61 20.52 -6.80
N PRO A 489 18.99 21.46 -7.55
CA PRO A 489 17.57 21.77 -7.40
C PRO A 489 16.69 20.54 -7.57
N MET A 490 15.71 20.36 -6.69
CA MET A 490 14.75 19.27 -6.80
C MET A 490 13.81 19.50 -7.99
N ALA A 491 13.27 18.41 -8.54
CA ALA A 491 12.29 18.48 -9.62
C ALA A 491 10.98 19.12 -9.13
N ASN A 492 10.27 19.83 -10.03
CA ASN A 492 8.93 20.38 -9.79
C ASN A 492 8.86 21.36 -8.59
N ARG A 493 9.88 22.22 -8.49
CA ARG A 493 10.03 23.26 -7.45
C ARG A 493 10.16 24.68 -8.02
N GLU A 494 9.71 24.91 -9.24
CA GLU A 494 9.84 26.19 -9.93
C GLU A 494 9.16 27.32 -9.15
N ALA A 495 8.02 27.04 -8.52
CA ALA A 495 7.32 28.00 -7.65
C ALA A 495 8.12 28.42 -6.41
N LEU A 496 9.14 27.65 -6.02
CA LEU A 496 10.03 27.94 -4.88
C LEU A 496 11.35 28.59 -5.32
N GLY A 497 11.51 28.88 -6.61
CA GLY A 497 12.75 29.42 -7.19
C GLY A 497 13.85 28.37 -7.42
N GLU A 498 13.59 27.09 -7.12
CA GLU A 498 14.46 25.96 -7.46
C GLU A 498 14.14 25.48 -8.88
N VAL A 499 14.85 26.03 -9.88
CA VAL A 499 14.60 25.72 -11.29
C VAL A 499 15.72 24.85 -11.86
N GLN A 500 15.33 23.77 -12.54
CA GLN A 500 16.24 22.90 -13.28
C GLN A 500 16.41 23.42 -14.72
N THR A 501 17.32 24.37 -14.94
CA THR A 501 17.62 24.89 -16.28
C THR A 501 18.86 24.24 -16.91
N PRO A 502 19.04 24.32 -18.24
CA PRO A 502 20.26 23.84 -18.91
C PRO A 502 21.54 24.48 -18.36
N GLU A 503 21.49 25.74 -17.92
CA GLU A 503 22.64 26.44 -17.33
C GLU A 503 23.03 25.88 -15.96
N VAL A 504 22.03 25.54 -15.13
CA VAL A 504 22.27 24.89 -13.84
C VAL A 504 22.87 23.51 -14.05
N LEU A 505 22.34 22.74 -15.00
CA LEU A 505 22.92 21.44 -15.35
C LEU A 505 24.35 21.59 -15.90
N ALA A 506 24.58 22.53 -16.81
CA ALA A 506 25.92 22.80 -17.36
C ALA A 506 26.91 23.08 -16.24
N ARG A 507 26.58 23.98 -15.30
CA ARG A 507 27.44 24.28 -14.15
C ARG A 507 27.87 23.02 -13.41
N ASP A 508 26.96 22.10 -13.12
CA ASP A 508 27.26 20.87 -12.39
C ASP A 508 28.01 19.83 -13.24
N VAL A 509 27.69 19.73 -14.53
CA VAL A 509 28.41 18.87 -15.50
C VAL A 509 29.87 19.31 -15.67
N TYR A 510 30.11 20.61 -15.89
CA TYR A 510 31.46 21.15 -16.07
C TYR A 510 32.29 21.07 -14.78
N LYS A 511 31.68 21.31 -13.61
CA LYS A 511 32.34 21.07 -12.31
C LYS A 511 32.71 19.59 -12.13
N GLY A 512 31.81 18.68 -12.49
CA GLY A 512 32.05 17.23 -12.38
C GLY A 512 33.19 16.74 -13.27
N ARG A 513 33.40 17.35 -14.45
CA ARG A 513 34.51 17.01 -15.36
C ARG A 513 35.88 17.36 -14.78
N ALA A 514 35.94 18.41 -13.96
CA ALA A 514 37.17 18.82 -13.27
C ALA A 514 37.42 18.03 -11.97
N ALA A 515 36.44 17.26 -11.50
CA ALA A 515 36.51 16.51 -10.25
C ALA A 515 36.83 15.03 -10.49
N ASP A 516 37.61 14.44 -9.58
CA ASP A 516 37.84 12.99 -9.56
C ASP A 516 36.59 12.22 -9.07
N LYS A 517 35.82 12.86 -8.18
CA LYS A 517 34.57 12.35 -7.63
C LYS A 517 33.46 13.39 -7.78
N VAL A 518 32.35 12.97 -8.40
CA VAL A 518 31.13 13.79 -8.50
C VAL A 518 30.20 13.45 -7.34
N ASN A 519 29.78 14.46 -6.58
CA ASN A 519 28.75 14.30 -5.55
C ASN A 519 27.36 14.27 -6.20
N VAL A 520 26.93 13.08 -6.60
CA VAL A 520 25.67 12.89 -7.33
C VAL A 520 24.48 12.96 -6.39
N SER A 521 23.47 13.73 -6.79
CA SER A 521 22.12 13.71 -6.23
C SER A 521 21.19 12.94 -7.18
N PHE A 522 20.10 12.37 -6.66
CA PHE A 522 19.12 11.72 -7.52
C PHE A 522 18.45 12.73 -8.47
N ALA A 523 18.23 13.97 -8.03
CA ALA A 523 17.68 15.04 -8.87
C ALA A 523 18.59 15.38 -10.07
N LEU A 524 19.91 15.41 -9.87
CA LEU A 524 20.87 15.59 -10.97
C LEU A 524 20.82 14.41 -11.93
N TRP A 525 20.84 13.20 -11.39
CA TRP A 525 20.78 11.97 -12.19
C TRP A 525 19.50 11.87 -13.02
N GLU A 526 18.34 12.13 -12.41
CA GLU A 526 17.05 12.16 -13.10
C GLU A 526 17.04 13.21 -14.21
N HIS A 527 17.51 14.43 -13.95
CA HIS A 527 17.55 15.48 -14.97
C HIS A 527 18.43 15.08 -16.18
N VAL A 528 19.58 14.44 -15.94
CA VAL A 528 20.44 13.90 -17.00
C VAL A 528 19.70 12.86 -17.85
N VAL A 529 18.99 11.94 -17.20
CA VAL A 529 18.23 10.89 -17.88
C VAL A 529 17.05 11.47 -18.67
N ARG A 530 16.36 12.47 -18.11
CA ARG A 530 15.17 13.12 -18.69
C ARG A 530 15.47 13.94 -19.93
N ILE A 531 16.65 14.56 -20.03
CA ILE A 531 17.06 15.32 -21.23
C ILE A 531 17.22 14.41 -22.45
N GLY A 532 17.51 13.12 -22.26
CA GLY A 532 17.52 12.14 -23.35
C GLY A 532 18.66 12.29 -24.36
N VAL A 533 19.70 13.06 -24.06
CA VAL A 533 20.88 13.27 -24.94
C VAL A 533 21.83 12.07 -24.91
N VAL A 534 21.94 11.38 -23.77
CA VAL A 534 22.89 10.28 -23.57
C VAL A 534 22.26 8.95 -23.97
N GLY A 535 22.93 8.21 -24.85
CA GLY A 535 22.53 6.86 -25.26
C GLY A 535 22.50 5.85 -24.11
N GLU A 536 21.71 4.79 -24.25
CA GLU A 536 21.42 3.84 -23.17
C GLU A 536 22.68 3.13 -22.61
N GLU A 537 23.62 2.76 -23.47
CA GLU A 537 24.86 2.09 -23.05
C GLU A 537 25.74 2.99 -22.18
N HIS A 538 25.86 4.28 -22.54
CA HIS A 538 26.60 5.26 -21.74
C HIS A 538 25.87 5.59 -20.43
N LEU A 539 24.53 5.61 -20.43
CA LEU A 539 23.76 5.75 -19.19
C LEU A 539 23.98 4.57 -18.24
N LYS A 540 24.08 3.34 -18.75
CA LYS A 540 24.41 2.16 -17.92
C LYS A 540 25.83 2.25 -17.34
N GLU A 541 26.80 2.74 -18.12
CA GLU A 541 28.16 3.00 -17.63
C GLU A 541 28.17 4.03 -16.50
N MET A 542 27.50 5.17 -16.70
CA MET A 542 27.36 6.21 -15.69
C MET A 542 26.67 5.68 -14.42
N ALA A 543 25.60 4.90 -14.58
CA ALA A 543 24.88 4.30 -13.47
C ALA A 543 25.76 3.34 -12.65
N ARG A 544 26.61 2.53 -13.30
CA ARG A 544 27.60 1.69 -12.60
C ARG A 544 28.58 2.53 -11.79
N ALA A 545 29.09 3.63 -12.36
CA ALA A 545 29.98 4.54 -11.63
C ALA A 545 29.29 5.16 -10.39
N ILE A 546 27.99 5.43 -10.45
CA ILE A 546 27.20 5.91 -9.29
C ILE A 546 27.08 4.80 -8.23
N VAL A 547 26.63 3.61 -8.62
CA VAL A 547 26.29 2.50 -7.69
C VAL A 547 27.53 1.86 -7.05
N GLU A 548 28.55 1.59 -7.87
CA GLU A 548 29.72 0.80 -7.47
C GLU A 548 30.83 1.71 -6.92
N LEU A 549 31.09 2.83 -7.59
CA LEU A 549 32.22 3.73 -7.29
C LEU A 549 31.81 4.99 -6.50
N GLY A 550 30.51 5.17 -6.22
CA GLY A 550 30.02 6.33 -5.45
C GLY A 550 30.30 7.66 -6.14
N GLY A 551 30.29 7.67 -7.48
CA GLY A 551 30.53 8.87 -8.30
C GLY A 551 32.00 9.16 -8.61
N VAL A 552 32.95 8.32 -8.16
CA VAL A 552 34.35 8.38 -8.60
C VAL A 552 34.43 7.95 -10.06
N GLY A 553 35.17 8.70 -10.89
CA GLY A 553 35.29 8.38 -12.31
C GLY A 553 34.10 8.82 -13.19
N LEU A 554 33.03 9.36 -12.59
CA LEU A 554 31.79 9.67 -13.33
C LEU A 554 32.00 10.80 -14.36
N GLY A 555 32.77 11.82 -13.99
CA GLY A 555 33.08 12.97 -14.86
C GLY A 555 33.93 12.62 -16.08
N GLN A 556 34.59 11.46 -16.06
CA GLN A 556 35.46 10.95 -17.12
C GLN A 556 34.73 9.99 -18.08
N THR A 557 33.48 9.62 -17.80
CA THR A 557 32.71 8.70 -18.67
C THR A 557 32.34 9.35 -20.00
N GLN A 558 32.15 8.54 -21.04
CA GLN A 558 31.80 9.03 -22.37
C GLN A 558 30.44 9.75 -22.38
N GLY A 559 29.47 9.26 -21.59
CA GLY A 559 28.18 9.91 -21.43
C GLY A 559 28.29 11.31 -20.82
N TRP A 560 29.19 11.51 -19.85
CA TRP A 560 29.45 12.82 -19.26
C TRP A 560 30.09 13.79 -20.25
N ALA A 561 31.01 13.30 -21.09
CA ALA A 561 31.61 14.09 -22.16
C ALA A 561 30.56 14.56 -23.19
N MET A 562 29.64 13.69 -23.59
CA MET A 562 28.52 14.04 -24.50
C MET A 562 27.65 15.15 -23.93
N LEU A 563 27.32 15.10 -22.64
CA LEU A 563 26.56 16.16 -21.97
C LEU A 563 27.30 17.49 -22.01
N ALA A 564 28.61 17.49 -21.74
CA ALA A 564 29.41 18.71 -21.77
C ALA A 564 29.51 19.33 -23.16
N GLU A 565 29.46 18.53 -24.23
CA GLU A 565 29.47 19.02 -25.62
C GLU A 565 28.12 19.65 -26.04
N VAL A 566 27.00 19.10 -25.55
CA VAL A 566 25.66 19.61 -25.89
C VAL A 566 25.28 20.81 -25.04
N LEU A 567 25.73 20.87 -23.78
CA LEU A 567 25.42 21.96 -22.87
C LEU A 567 26.33 23.18 -23.10
N PRO A 568 25.77 24.41 -23.11
CA PRO A 568 26.58 25.61 -23.25
C PRO A 568 27.59 25.69 -22.09
N PRO A 569 28.84 26.12 -22.34
CA PRO A 569 29.77 26.37 -21.26
C PRO A 569 29.17 27.42 -20.31
N PRO A 570 29.31 27.24 -18.98
CA PRO A 570 28.82 28.22 -18.04
C PRO A 570 29.48 29.56 -18.34
N MET A 571 28.68 30.62 -18.51
CA MET A 571 29.24 31.96 -18.67
C MET A 571 29.98 32.31 -17.38
N ASP A 572 31.29 32.56 -17.48
CA ASP A 572 32.06 33.12 -16.38
C ASP A 572 31.35 34.38 -15.89
N ALA A 573 30.98 34.40 -14.61
CA ALA A 573 30.56 35.61 -13.94
C ALA A 573 31.77 36.56 -13.86
N GLY A 574 32.01 37.30 -14.94
CA GLY A 574 32.77 38.54 -14.99
C GLY A 574 34.28 38.45 -14.76
N THR A 575 35.03 38.06 -15.79
CA THR A 575 36.12 38.94 -16.23
C THR A 575 35.48 40.07 -17.05
N GLY A 576 35.40 41.26 -16.47
CA GLY A 576 34.75 42.42 -17.11
C GLY A 576 35.42 42.78 -18.42
N GLY A 577 34.76 42.43 -19.53
CA GLY A 577 35.12 42.84 -20.88
C GLY A 577 34.92 44.34 -21.05
N GLY A 578 36.02 45.05 -21.31
CA GLY A 578 36.01 46.43 -21.77
C GLY A 578 35.27 46.56 -23.09
N ALA A 579 34.15 47.27 -23.06
CA ALA A 579 33.46 47.74 -24.25
C ALA A 579 34.25 48.91 -24.88
N ARG A 580 34.50 48.79 -26.17
CA ARG A 580 35.08 49.82 -27.04
C ARG A 580 34.23 51.09 -27.02
N GLY A 581 34.85 52.20 -26.61
CA GLY A 581 34.37 53.57 -26.83
C GLY A 581 35.52 54.41 -27.38
N THR A 582 35.35 54.92 -28.59
CA THR A 582 36.29 55.72 -29.38
C THR A 582 36.51 57.14 -28.81
N GLY A 583 37.79 57.52 -28.66
CA GLY A 583 38.35 58.86 -28.92
C GLY A 583 37.95 60.04 -28.02
N MET A 584 38.90 60.58 -27.24
CA MET A 584 39.68 61.80 -27.57
C MET A 584 40.56 62.23 -26.37
N SER A 585 41.84 62.48 -26.65
CA SER A 585 42.78 63.45 -26.06
C SER A 585 43.12 63.51 -24.55
N ALA A 586 44.45 63.46 -24.35
CA ALA A 586 45.29 64.33 -23.53
C ALA A 586 45.67 63.93 -22.08
N ALA A 587 46.92 63.47 -21.99
CA ALA A 587 48.00 64.04 -21.17
C ALA A 587 48.00 63.88 -19.63
N SER A 588 49.04 63.15 -19.20
CA SER A 588 49.99 63.51 -18.12
C SER A 588 49.80 62.96 -16.70
N ALA A 589 50.86 62.25 -16.30
CA ALA A 589 51.61 62.36 -15.04
C ALA A 589 51.18 61.52 -13.81
N SER A 590 52.09 60.58 -13.50
CA SER A 590 52.73 60.31 -12.20
C SER A 590 51.91 59.80 -11.00
N GLY A 591 52.28 58.60 -10.55
CA GLY A 591 52.85 58.45 -9.21
C GLY A 591 52.00 57.69 -8.17
N GLY A 592 52.64 56.70 -7.54
CA GLY A 592 52.42 56.38 -6.13
C GLY A 592 51.56 55.16 -5.83
N GLY A 593 52.21 54.03 -5.51
CA GLY A 593 51.56 52.96 -4.76
C GLY A 593 51.38 53.34 -3.30
N ALA A 594 50.25 52.95 -2.70
CA ALA A 594 50.11 52.78 -1.26
C ALA A 594 48.92 51.86 -0.92
N SER A 595 49.18 50.96 0.03
CA SER A 595 48.29 50.02 0.71
C SER A 595 46.96 50.64 1.17
N ALA A 596 45.84 49.97 0.87
CA ALA A 596 44.52 50.32 1.41
C ALA A 596 44.18 49.45 2.62
N ALA A 597 44.08 50.09 3.78
CA ALA A 597 43.66 49.54 5.06
C ALA A 597 42.20 49.06 5.01
N ALA A 598 41.92 47.96 5.69
CA ALA A 598 40.57 47.43 5.87
C ALA A 598 39.68 48.45 6.61
N ALA A 599 38.67 48.97 5.94
CA ALA A 599 37.66 49.84 6.53
C ALA A 599 36.84 49.06 7.59
N LYS A 600 36.42 49.73 8.67
CA LYS A 600 35.56 49.16 9.73
C LYS A 600 34.11 49.62 9.56
N ALA A 601 33.18 48.73 9.90
CA ALA A 601 31.74 49.02 10.00
C ALA A 601 31.46 50.15 11.01
N TRP A 602 30.37 50.90 10.82
CA TRP A 602 30.03 52.08 11.63
C TRP A 602 28.53 52.14 11.95
N ASP A 603 28.19 52.60 13.15
CA ASP A 603 26.79 52.73 13.59
C ASP A 603 26.25 54.12 13.27
N CYS A 604 25.04 54.19 12.71
CA CYS A 604 24.40 55.46 12.35
C CYS A 604 24.01 56.27 13.60
N PRO A 605 24.44 57.54 13.74
CA PRO A 605 24.09 58.35 14.91
C PRO A 605 22.60 58.74 14.97
N HIS A 606 21.86 58.60 13.86
CA HIS A 606 20.44 58.94 13.79
C HIS A 606 19.50 57.76 14.04
N CYS A 607 19.75 56.61 13.42
CA CYS A 607 18.85 55.45 13.53
C CYS A 607 19.51 54.22 14.18
N THR A 608 20.77 54.33 14.64
CA THR A 608 21.55 53.27 15.30
C THR A 608 21.86 52.03 14.46
N PHE A 609 21.50 52.03 13.17
CA PHE A 609 21.78 50.92 12.26
C PHE A 609 23.28 50.78 11.98
N ARG A 610 23.78 49.53 12.00
CA ARG A 610 25.19 49.20 11.80
C ARG A 610 25.49 49.00 10.32
N ASN A 611 26.12 49.99 9.70
CA ASN A 611 26.45 50.00 8.29
C ASN A 611 27.79 49.29 8.02
N ALA A 612 27.89 48.63 6.85
CA ALA A 612 29.10 47.96 6.42
C ALA A 612 30.29 48.92 6.21
N ALA A 613 31.49 48.37 6.23
CA ALA A 613 32.70 49.13 5.96
C ALA A 613 32.72 49.64 4.52
N GLY A 614 32.81 50.97 4.33
CA GLY A 614 32.91 51.60 3.01
C GLY A 614 31.64 52.27 2.50
N THR A 615 30.50 52.13 3.19
CA THR A 615 29.29 52.89 2.86
C THR A 615 29.37 54.31 3.44
N THR A 616 29.08 55.31 2.61
CA THR A 616 29.07 56.73 2.98
C THR A 616 27.73 57.18 3.54
N ASP A 617 26.64 56.50 3.18
CA ASP A 617 25.29 56.78 3.64
C ASP A 617 24.71 55.58 4.39
N CYS A 618 23.81 55.84 5.33
CA CYS A 618 23.19 54.78 6.11
C CYS A 618 22.16 54.01 5.28
N GLU A 619 22.26 52.68 5.24
CA GLU A 619 21.39 51.81 4.45
C GLU A 619 19.91 51.87 4.88
N MET A 620 19.64 52.16 6.16
CA MET A 620 18.27 52.21 6.69
C MET A 620 17.60 53.57 6.58
N CYS A 621 18.34 54.68 6.68
CA CYS A 621 17.74 56.03 6.71
C CYS A 621 18.23 56.97 5.60
N GLY A 622 19.22 56.56 4.80
CA GLY A 622 19.75 57.34 3.69
C GLY A 622 20.56 58.58 4.09
N LEU A 623 20.83 58.79 5.38
CA LEU A 623 21.63 59.93 5.85
C LEU A 623 23.13 59.65 5.78
N PRO A 624 23.96 60.64 5.43
CA PRO A 624 25.39 60.49 5.32
C PRO A 624 26.05 60.23 6.67
N LYS A 625 27.18 59.53 6.64
CA LYS A 625 28.08 59.32 7.76
C LYS A 625 28.65 60.67 8.20
N GLN A 626 28.28 61.11 9.41
CA GLN A 626 28.83 62.32 10.04
C GLN A 626 30.23 62.10 10.60
#